data_AF-A0A938BCP8-F1
#
_entry.id   AF-A0A938BCP8-F1
#
_cell.length_a   1.000
_cell.length_b   1.000
_cell.length_c   1.000
_cell.angle_alpha   90.00
_cell.angle_beta   90.00
_cell.angle_gamma   90.00
#
_symmetry.space_group_name_H-M   'P 1'
#
loop_
_entity.id
_entity.type
_entity.pdbx_description
1 polymer ?
#
loop_
_entity_poly.entity_id
_entity_poly.type
_entity_poly.pdbx_seq_one_letter_code
_entity_poly.pdbx_strand_id
1 'polypeptide(L)'
;MFVMYTSLYCMLSAVTEEIGTVRPFIKASDVVFMYPAEDPSQYDAYSGTVVGWAGRPRTRDVQDVESFRKRVEEGHRRGMRYCGSDDFLVDFRGFIDFRSDTFMDATCRDLDGNPIRVPWLWDHEYKGHKAYWWCTNNPDYQAYLRDQAERACMAPIDGLHIDDYSGTSACSAYNGGCFCRYCMEGFREHLRQRFSPEQLSEMGIERLNEFDYREFLKAKGVTAEQCKKARHECPLGEVFQDFQNSRMKHTVREIFEYAEQLRGKLLLRSVNSSASSPRALLPAPLIDFFCGEVPHNAASAQVPTEPAFVFRLVEALKRRQTATASGHDWAWIKANEKPGLVRTWMAQTYALGSVFMVPHRQWCYTPELGTHWWHGRPEDFAYIYRFVREHASLLDSYISLAKTALIYTNANFSEVRDAALKLTEANIPYVIIVVDDEDLSMRLTAETIAPYEYIIVGTKPLSDEQEEILKRSEAKVIQWKGLSALPNAINIAVEGSDRVRVSVRYNPDDSNGPIVCHLLNQNYEKEKDDVYPVDVRVALNKDLVAKAIENSDIHTAVIHLPKREPVRLPVVKTGDSISFEVKDLGLWAIVELRRES
;
A
#
# COMPACT_ATOMS: atom_id res chain seq x y z
N MET A 1 21.11 -36.87 60.79
CA MET A 1 21.90 -35.63 60.86
C MET A 1 21.79 -34.97 59.49
N PHE A 2 21.11 -33.81 59.43
CA PHE A 2 21.21 -32.71 58.45
C PHE A 2 21.46 -33.02 56.95
N VAL A 3 20.87 -32.37 55.93
CA VAL A 3 19.76 -31.43 55.69
C VAL A 3 19.84 -31.14 54.17
N MET A 4 18.67 -30.96 53.53
CA MET A 4 18.36 -30.19 52.29
C MET A 4 19.30 -30.24 51.06
N TYR A 5 18.72 -30.56 49.90
CA TYR A 5 18.28 -29.52 48.95
C TYR A 5 17.14 -30.05 48.05
N THR A 6 16.03 -29.33 48.08
CA THR A 6 14.79 -29.51 47.34
C THR A 6 14.76 -28.52 46.16
N SER A 7 13.93 -28.84 45.15
CA SER A 7 13.47 -27.97 44.04
C SER A 7 14.50 -27.71 42.93
N LEU A 8 14.18 -27.81 41.64
CA LEU A 8 12.95 -27.41 40.96
C LEU A 8 12.88 -28.12 39.58
N TYR A 9 12.09 -29.19 39.46
CA TYR A 9 11.78 -29.85 38.17
C TYR A 9 10.32 -30.33 38.23
N CYS A 10 9.39 -29.38 38.19
CA CYS A 10 7.96 -29.62 37.93
C CYS A 10 7.25 -28.27 37.99
N MET A 11 7.07 -27.62 36.84
CA MET A 11 5.97 -26.70 36.46
C MET A 11 6.37 -26.01 35.15
N LEU A 12 6.26 -26.75 34.04
CA LEU A 12 6.20 -26.19 32.68
C LEU A 12 5.12 -26.99 31.95
N SER A 13 3.89 -26.82 32.41
CA SER A 13 2.70 -27.29 31.74
C SER A 13 1.63 -26.23 31.90
N ALA A 14 1.16 -25.74 30.75
CA ALA A 14 -0.01 -24.89 30.54
C ALA A 14 0.08 -23.45 31.08
N VAL A 15 0.55 -22.54 30.22
CA VAL A 15 -0.30 -21.48 29.65
C VAL A 15 0.21 -21.21 28.23
N THR A 16 -0.23 -22.00 27.25
CA THR A 16 -0.34 -21.49 25.88
C THR A 16 -1.57 -20.61 25.89
N GLU A 17 -1.41 -19.33 26.23
CA GLU A 17 -2.38 -18.33 25.81
C GLU A 17 -2.53 -18.49 24.30
N GLU A 18 -3.76 -18.72 23.84
CA GLU A 18 -4.07 -18.64 22.41
C GLU A 18 -3.50 -17.30 21.93
N ILE A 19 -2.46 -17.35 21.10
CA ILE A 19 -2.07 -16.22 20.25
C ILE A 19 -3.39 -15.75 19.65
N GLY A 20 -3.81 -14.52 19.97
CA GLY A 20 -5.08 -13.97 19.52
C GLY A 20 -5.29 -14.34 18.05
N THR A 21 -6.27 -15.21 17.79
CA THR A 21 -6.30 -16.01 16.56
C THR A 21 -6.63 -15.19 15.33
N VAL A 22 -7.10 -13.95 15.52
CA VAL A 22 -7.47 -13.02 14.46
C VAL A 22 -6.44 -11.90 14.36
N ARG A 23 -5.77 -11.84 13.21
CA ARG A 23 -4.84 -10.77 12.85
C ARG A 23 -5.59 -9.42 12.81
N PRO A 24 -5.09 -8.35 13.46
CA PRO A 24 -5.75 -7.05 13.36
C PRO A 24 -5.67 -6.51 11.93
N PHE A 25 -6.59 -5.62 11.54
CA PHE A 25 -6.64 -5.03 10.20
C PHE A 25 -6.98 -3.54 10.24
N ILE A 26 -6.68 -2.82 9.15
CA ILE A 26 -7.06 -1.41 8.96
C ILE A 26 -8.48 -1.34 8.40
N LYS A 27 -9.34 -0.57 9.06
CA LYS A 27 -10.72 -0.24 8.63
C LYS A 27 -10.71 0.94 7.66
N ALA A 28 -11.81 1.13 6.93
CA ALA A 28 -11.91 2.26 5.99
C ALA A 28 -12.03 3.59 6.73
N SER A 29 -12.61 3.55 7.93
CA SER A 29 -12.74 4.70 8.81
C SER A 29 -11.54 4.94 9.74
N ASP A 30 -10.46 4.16 9.64
CA ASP A 30 -9.27 4.37 10.48
C ASP A 30 -8.57 5.70 10.12
N VAL A 31 -8.03 6.37 11.13
CA VAL A 31 -7.27 7.62 10.98
C VAL A 31 -5.82 7.34 11.38
N VAL A 32 -4.96 7.24 10.38
CA VAL A 32 -3.59 6.77 10.54
C VAL A 32 -2.62 7.93 10.53
N PHE A 33 -1.84 8.06 11.59
CA PHE A 33 -0.68 8.95 11.64
C PHE A 33 0.51 8.23 11.05
N MET A 34 1.25 8.86 10.13
CA MET A 34 2.50 8.29 9.63
C MET A 34 3.51 8.22 10.79
N TYR A 35 3.92 9.37 11.31
CA TYR A 35 4.83 9.47 12.45
C TYR A 35 4.09 9.71 13.78
N PRO A 36 4.75 9.50 14.93
CA PRO A 36 4.23 9.95 16.21
C PRO A 36 4.08 11.48 16.22
N ALA A 37 2.97 11.98 16.75
CA ALA A 37 2.76 13.41 16.91
C ALA A 37 3.69 13.95 18.01
N GLU A 38 4.27 15.13 17.79
CA GLU A 38 5.09 15.81 18.80
C GLU A 38 4.24 16.26 19.99
N ASP A 39 3.02 16.74 19.70
CA ASP A 39 1.97 16.99 20.68
C ASP A 39 0.88 15.89 20.59
N PRO A 40 0.75 15.01 21.59
CA PRO A 40 -0.27 13.97 21.62
C PRO A 40 -1.71 14.48 21.53
N SER A 41 -1.99 15.75 21.84
CA SER A 41 -3.34 16.34 21.69
C SER A 41 -3.82 16.31 20.23
N GLN A 42 -2.89 16.25 19.27
CA GLN A 42 -3.23 16.11 17.85
C GLN A 42 -3.96 14.79 17.57
N TYR A 43 -3.65 13.71 18.30
CA TYR A 43 -4.37 12.45 18.14
C TYR A 43 -5.86 12.63 18.36
N ASP A 44 -6.27 13.38 19.38
CA ASP A 44 -7.68 13.67 19.65
C ASP A 44 -8.26 14.61 18.58
N ALA A 45 -7.52 15.66 18.22
CA ALA A 45 -7.97 16.66 17.25
C ALA A 45 -8.38 16.00 15.92
N TYR A 46 -7.57 15.06 15.44
CA TYR A 46 -7.80 14.30 14.23
C TYR A 46 -8.67 13.05 14.41
N SER A 47 -9.00 12.68 15.65
CA SER A 47 -9.64 11.40 15.99
C SER A 47 -8.84 10.18 15.49
N GLY A 48 -7.53 10.22 15.75
CA GLY A 48 -6.54 9.22 15.39
C GLY A 48 -6.84 7.84 15.99
N THR A 49 -6.53 6.80 15.21
CA THR A 49 -6.73 5.40 15.63
C THR A 49 -5.48 4.54 15.51
N VAL A 50 -4.48 4.96 14.72
CA VAL A 50 -3.23 4.22 14.51
C VAL A 50 -2.05 5.18 14.34
N VAL A 51 -0.89 4.85 14.90
CA VAL A 51 0.41 5.39 14.47
C VAL A 51 1.11 4.31 13.67
N GLY A 52 1.25 4.51 12.36
CA GLY A 52 1.65 3.49 11.39
C GLY A 52 3.15 3.28 11.23
N TRP A 53 3.96 4.32 11.43
CA TRP A 53 5.42 4.31 11.24
C TRP A 53 6.10 4.99 12.43
N ALA A 54 6.06 4.32 13.58
CA ALA A 54 6.26 4.97 14.87
C ALA A 54 7.69 4.94 15.41
N GLY A 55 8.64 4.38 14.67
CA GLY A 55 10.03 4.25 15.11
C GLY A 55 10.22 3.13 16.13
N ARG A 56 11.37 3.20 16.80
CA ARG A 56 11.81 2.29 17.87
C ARG A 56 12.79 3.05 18.80
N PRO A 57 13.20 2.48 19.95
CA PRO A 57 14.33 2.99 20.73
C PRO A 57 15.59 3.03 19.86
N ARG A 58 16.41 4.09 19.95
CA ARG A 58 17.64 4.19 19.16
C ARG A 58 18.69 3.21 19.67
N THR A 59 18.86 3.11 20.98
CA THR A 59 19.72 2.10 21.62
C THR A 59 18.89 1.21 22.57
N ARG A 60 19.56 0.29 23.25
CA ARG A 60 18.99 -0.50 24.35
C ARG A 60 19.14 0.18 25.71
N ASP A 61 19.62 1.42 25.73
CA ASP A 61 19.77 2.17 26.97
C ASP A 61 18.40 2.39 27.60
N VAL A 62 18.35 2.28 28.93
CA VAL A 62 17.10 2.35 29.70
C VAL A 62 16.30 3.61 29.36
N GLN A 63 16.98 4.75 29.17
CA GLN A 63 16.34 6.02 28.84
C GLN A 63 15.64 6.02 27.47
N ASP A 64 16.28 5.46 26.44
CA ASP A 64 15.72 5.35 25.09
C ASP A 64 14.50 4.43 25.07
N VAL A 65 14.61 3.30 25.77
CA VAL A 65 13.54 2.31 25.88
C VAL A 65 12.34 2.87 26.65
N GLU A 66 12.57 3.54 27.78
CA GLU A 66 11.51 4.19 28.55
C GLU A 66 10.85 5.34 27.79
N SER A 67 11.62 6.13 27.05
CA SER A 67 11.10 7.22 26.21
C SER A 67 10.16 6.68 25.12
N PHE A 68 10.57 5.63 24.42
CA PHE A 68 9.70 4.98 23.44
C PHE A 68 8.47 4.36 24.08
N ARG A 69 8.62 3.62 25.19
CA ARG A 69 7.50 3.01 25.91
C ARG A 69 6.45 4.02 26.34
N LYS A 70 6.87 5.18 26.89
CA LYS A 70 5.96 6.27 27.26
C LYS A 70 5.13 6.79 26.08
N ARG A 71 5.72 6.87 24.88
CA ARG A 71 4.99 7.26 23.65
C ARG A 71 3.96 6.22 23.25
N VAL A 72 4.31 4.92 23.30
CA VAL A 72 3.37 3.83 23.03
C VAL A 72 2.19 3.88 24.02
N GLU A 73 2.48 4.01 25.32
CA GLU A 73 1.47 4.06 26.38
C GLU A 73 0.58 5.31 26.28
N GLU A 74 1.11 6.47 25.88
CA GLU A 74 0.32 7.66 25.58
C GLU A 74 -0.67 7.41 24.43
N GLY A 75 -0.20 6.78 23.34
CA GLY A 75 -1.06 6.40 22.22
C GLY A 75 -2.16 5.42 22.65
N HIS A 76 -1.81 4.39 23.42
CA HIS A 76 -2.76 3.43 23.97
C HIS A 76 -3.81 4.07 24.87
N ARG A 77 -3.42 5.02 25.73
CA ARG A 77 -4.37 5.76 26.58
C ARG A 77 -5.40 6.56 25.78
N ARG A 78 -5.10 6.88 24.52
CA ARG A 78 -6.00 7.56 23.57
C ARG A 78 -6.72 6.59 22.63
N GLY A 79 -6.60 5.29 22.86
CA GLY A 79 -7.23 4.25 22.04
C GLY A 79 -6.56 4.01 20.69
N MET A 80 -5.32 4.47 20.50
CA MET A 80 -4.56 4.21 19.28
C MET A 80 -3.89 2.84 19.32
N ARG A 81 -3.79 2.19 18.16
CA ARG A 81 -2.81 1.11 17.92
C ARG A 81 -1.47 1.73 17.54
N TYR A 82 -0.38 1.14 18.00
CA TYR A 82 0.96 1.71 17.79
C TYR A 82 1.88 0.73 17.04
N CYS A 83 2.27 1.07 15.83
CA CYS A 83 3.13 0.24 14.99
C CYS A 83 4.59 0.71 15.09
N GLY A 84 5.45 -0.06 15.76
CA GLY A 84 6.90 0.20 15.75
C GLY A 84 7.48 0.07 14.34
N SER A 85 8.74 0.48 14.12
CA SER A 85 9.34 0.35 12.79
C SER A 85 10.76 -0.21 12.75
N ASP A 86 11.04 -0.88 11.65
CA ASP A 86 12.34 -1.39 11.20
C ASP A 86 12.75 -0.69 9.91
N ASP A 87 14.01 -0.25 9.82
CA ASP A 87 14.51 0.47 8.66
C ASP A 87 15.54 -0.41 7.93
N PHE A 88 15.19 -0.89 6.74
CA PHE A 88 16.07 -1.77 5.97
C PHE A 88 17.16 -1.02 5.21
N LEU A 89 17.09 0.32 5.11
CA LEU A 89 18.07 1.13 4.40
C LEU A 89 18.44 2.43 5.13
N VAL A 90 17.46 3.22 5.58
CA VAL A 90 17.69 4.60 6.04
C VAL A 90 18.42 4.73 7.38
N ASP A 91 18.39 3.70 8.25
CA ASP A 91 19.15 3.70 9.50
C ASP A 91 20.61 3.23 9.32
N PHE A 92 21.30 3.83 8.35
CA PHE A 92 22.68 3.48 8.04
C PHE A 92 23.66 3.81 9.17
N ARG A 93 23.34 4.82 9.99
CA ARG A 93 24.15 5.22 11.15
C ARG A 93 24.12 4.15 12.23
N GLY A 94 22.92 3.63 12.54
CA GLY A 94 22.77 2.58 13.54
C GLY A 94 23.52 1.31 13.16
N PHE A 95 23.55 0.93 11.88
CA PHE A 95 24.33 -0.23 11.46
C PHE A 95 25.86 -0.01 11.57
N ILE A 96 26.36 1.19 11.21
CA ILE A 96 27.76 1.54 11.42
C ILE A 96 28.13 1.43 12.91
N ASP A 97 27.26 1.86 13.82
CA ASP A 97 27.50 1.72 15.26
C ASP A 97 27.42 0.26 15.74
N PHE A 98 26.51 -0.54 15.17
CA PHE A 98 26.30 -1.94 15.54
C PHE A 98 27.46 -2.88 15.12
N ARG A 99 28.16 -2.52 14.04
CA ARG A 99 29.30 -3.28 13.48
C ARG A 99 30.43 -2.35 13.06
N SER A 100 30.94 -1.54 13.99
CA SER A 100 31.96 -0.50 13.73
C SER A 100 33.16 -0.97 12.91
N ASP A 101 33.57 -2.22 13.11
CA ASP A 101 34.81 -2.76 12.56
C ASP A 101 34.59 -3.51 11.22
N THR A 102 33.36 -3.95 10.93
CA THR A 102 33.07 -4.87 9.82
C THR A 102 31.90 -4.45 8.93
N PHE A 103 31.22 -3.33 9.21
CA PHE A 103 30.02 -2.92 8.46
C PHE A 103 30.24 -2.81 6.93
N MET A 104 31.46 -2.50 6.48
CA MET A 104 31.80 -2.41 5.06
C MET A 104 31.66 -3.75 4.31
N ASP A 105 31.70 -4.88 5.01
CA ASP A 105 31.46 -6.22 4.43
C ASP A 105 29.99 -6.43 4.06
N ALA A 106 29.09 -5.63 4.63
CA ALA A 106 27.67 -5.67 4.33
C ALA A 106 27.23 -4.64 3.28
N THR A 107 28.11 -3.81 2.73
CA THR A 107 27.69 -2.88 1.65
C THR A 107 27.39 -3.66 0.37
N CYS A 108 26.30 -3.30 -0.30
CA CYS A 108 26.03 -3.78 -1.65
C CYS A 108 27.17 -3.38 -2.60
N ARG A 109 27.53 -4.30 -3.50
CA ARG A 109 28.62 -4.12 -4.46
C ARG A 109 28.12 -4.15 -5.90
N ASP A 110 28.64 -3.26 -6.73
CA ASP A 110 28.45 -3.31 -8.18
C ASP A 110 29.27 -4.47 -8.81
N LEU A 111 29.18 -4.63 -10.14
CA LEU A 111 29.89 -5.68 -10.85
C LEU A 111 31.42 -5.59 -10.69
N ASP A 112 31.96 -4.38 -10.52
CA ASP A 112 33.39 -4.14 -10.34
C ASP A 112 33.85 -4.32 -8.89
N GLY A 113 32.91 -4.43 -7.94
CA GLY A 113 33.18 -4.61 -6.51
C GLY A 113 33.19 -3.30 -5.72
N ASN A 114 32.81 -2.18 -6.34
CA ASN A 114 32.70 -0.90 -5.66
C ASN A 114 31.45 -0.84 -4.78
N PRO A 115 31.49 -0.16 -3.62
CA PRO A 115 30.33 -0.01 -2.77
C PRO A 115 29.29 0.92 -3.40
N ILE A 116 28.03 0.52 -3.38
CA ILE A 116 26.91 1.28 -3.96
C ILE A 116 26.36 2.26 -2.91
N ARG A 117 26.24 3.53 -3.27
CA ARG A 117 25.64 4.59 -2.45
C ARG A 117 24.14 4.70 -2.69
N VAL A 118 23.39 5.12 -1.67
CA VAL A 118 21.97 5.44 -1.80
C VAL A 118 21.82 6.80 -2.50
N PRO A 119 21.17 6.87 -3.68
CA PRO A 119 21.15 8.11 -4.48
C PRO A 119 20.50 9.31 -3.79
N TRP A 120 19.45 9.11 -3.00
CA TRP A 120 18.71 10.18 -2.31
C TRP A 120 19.22 10.51 -0.91
N LEU A 121 20.31 9.86 -0.47
CA LEU A 121 21.01 10.16 0.78
C LEU A 121 22.47 10.57 0.49
N TRP A 122 22.71 11.15 -0.70
CA TRP A 122 24.05 11.47 -1.18
C TRP A 122 24.78 12.49 -0.30
N ASP A 123 24.03 13.35 0.38
CA ASP A 123 24.45 14.40 1.30
C ASP A 123 24.63 13.88 2.74
N HIS A 124 24.27 12.62 3.02
CA HIS A 124 24.40 12.03 4.34
C HIS A 124 25.79 11.41 4.55
N GLU A 125 26.43 11.78 5.66
CA GLU A 125 27.68 11.20 6.14
C GLU A 125 27.60 10.90 7.64
N TYR A 126 28.34 9.87 8.07
CA TYR A 126 28.53 9.54 9.48
C TYR A 126 29.89 8.85 9.69
N LYS A 127 30.68 9.34 10.66
CA LYS A 127 32.03 8.84 10.98
C LYS A 127 32.95 8.70 9.75
N GLY A 128 32.85 9.62 8.79
CA GLY A 128 33.65 9.60 7.53
C GLY A 128 33.11 8.66 6.44
N HIS A 129 31.97 8.00 6.67
CA HIS A 129 31.34 7.08 5.72
C HIS A 129 30.06 7.65 5.14
N LYS A 130 29.87 7.44 3.83
CA LYS A 130 28.66 7.82 3.10
C LYS A 130 27.51 6.85 3.41
N ALA A 131 26.28 7.24 3.11
CA ALA A 131 25.13 6.35 3.15
C ALA A 131 25.19 5.30 2.03
N TYR A 132 25.73 4.12 2.35
CA TYR A 132 25.77 2.97 1.45
C TYR A 132 24.48 2.16 1.49
N TRP A 133 24.22 1.43 0.42
CA TRP A 133 23.18 0.42 0.42
C TRP A 133 23.68 -0.81 1.18
N TRP A 134 22.89 -1.34 2.11
CA TRP A 134 23.25 -2.53 2.88
C TRP A 134 22.66 -3.81 2.26
N CYS A 135 23.45 -4.88 2.31
CA CYS A 135 23.10 -6.17 1.78
C CYS A 135 22.27 -6.94 2.81
N THR A 136 20.95 -7.02 2.59
CA THR A 136 20.00 -7.83 3.35
C THR A 136 20.24 -9.35 3.28
N ASN A 137 21.18 -9.81 2.44
CA ASN A 137 21.68 -11.18 2.45
C ASN A 137 22.92 -11.38 3.34
N ASN A 138 23.54 -10.30 3.84
CA ASN A 138 24.68 -10.40 4.75
C ASN A 138 24.18 -10.73 6.18
N PRO A 139 24.73 -11.77 6.84
CA PRO A 139 24.34 -12.18 8.19
C PRO A 139 24.44 -11.08 9.27
N ASP A 140 25.47 -10.22 9.22
CA ASP A 140 25.62 -9.12 10.17
C ASP A 140 24.52 -8.08 10.00
N TYR A 141 24.12 -7.80 8.77
CA TYR A 141 23.01 -6.89 8.53
C TYR A 141 21.67 -7.51 8.94
N GLN A 142 21.46 -8.80 8.68
CA GLN A 142 20.26 -9.51 9.18
C GLN A 142 20.19 -9.50 10.71
N ALA A 143 21.33 -9.66 11.41
CA ALA A 143 21.40 -9.53 12.85
C ALA A 143 21.02 -8.11 13.32
N TYR A 144 21.40 -7.08 12.55
CA TYR A 144 21.00 -5.71 12.82
C TYR A 144 19.50 -5.48 12.65
N LEU A 145 18.89 -5.99 11.58
CA LEU A 145 17.43 -5.92 11.39
C LEU A 145 16.69 -6.59 12.56
N ARG A 146 17.16 -7.77 13.00
CA ARG A 146 16.60 -8.44 14.19
C ARG A 146 16.77 -7.61 15.48
N ASP A 147 17.90 -6.94 15.66
CA ASP A 147 18.11 -6.02 16.80
C ASP A 147 17.12 -4.84 16.79
N GLN A 148 16.85 -4.28 15.61
CA GLN A 148 15.85 -3.22 15.45
C GLN A 148 14.45 -3.71 15.88
N ALA A 149 14.04 -4.89 15.41
CA ALA A 149 12.76 -5.51 15.78
C ALA A 149 12.68 -5.81 17.28
N GLU A 150 13.77 -6.30 17.89
CA GLU A 150 13.86 -6.50 19.35
C GLU A 150 13.67 -5.21 20.12
N ARG A 151 14.34 -4.13 19.71
CA ARG A 151 14.20 -2.80 20.34
C ARG A 151 12.76 -2.29 20.22
N ALA A 152 12.12 -2.43 19.07
CA ALA A 152 10.71 -2.07 18.91
C ALA A 152 9.81 -2.87 19.87
N CYS A 153 10.08 -4.16 20.05
CA CYS A 153 9.30 -5.05 20.92
C CYS A 153 9.52 -4.86 22.43
N MET A 154 10.48 -4.02 22.84
CA MET A 154 10.67 -3.63 24.25
C MET A 154 9.53 -2.76 24.80
N ALA A 155 8.66 -2.25 23.93
CA ALA A 155 7.39 -1.60 24.25
C ALA A 155 6.21 -2.46 23.76
N PRO A 156 4.98 -2.27 24.30
CA PRO A 156 3.82 -3.07 23.94
C PRO A 156 3.23 -2.66 22.57
N ILE A 157 4.00 -2.75 21.49
CA ILE A 157 3.53 -2.40 20.14
C ILE A 157 2.39 -3.34 19.66
N ASP A 158 1.57 -2.82 18.73
CA ASP A 158 0.43 -3.52 18.10
C ASP A 158 0.68 -3.86 16.64
N GLY A 159 1.74 -3.29 16.06
CA GLY A 159 2.15 -3.52 14.70
C GLY A 159 3.65 -3.34 14.51
N LEU A 160 4.14 -3.82 13.38
CA LEU A 160 5.46 -3.53 12.88
C LEU A 160 5.35 -3.00 11.45
N HIS A 161 6.04 -1.90 11.19
CA HIS A 161 6.23 -1.31 9.87
C HIS A 161 7.67 -1.51 9.43
N ILE A 162 7.91 -1.98 8.20
CA ILE A 162 9.26 -2.07 7.65
C ILE A 162 9.42 -1.02 6.54
N ASP A 163 10.27 -0.04 6.78
CA ASP A 163 10.65 0.96 5.78
C ASP A 163 11.76 0.42 4.86
N ASP A 164 11.77 0.90 3.61
CA ASP A 164 12.71 0.47 2.56
C ASP A 164 12.83 -1.06 2.41
N TYR A 165 11.72 -1.77 2.63
CA TYR A 165 11.62 -3.23 2.71
C TYR A 165 12.29 -3.98 1.55
N SER A 166 12.37 -3.35 0.38
CA SER A 166 12.96 -3.94 -0.81
C SER A 166 14.46 -4.23 -0.66
N GLY A 167 15.16 -3.55 0.26
CA GLY A 167 16.54 -3.87 0.63
C GLY A 167 17.45 -4.12 -0.58
N THR A 168 18.16 -5.25 -0.59
CA THR A 168 19.06 -5.62 -1.69
C THR A 168 18.35 -5.84 -3.02
N SER A 169 17.08 -6.23 -3.02
CA SER A 169 16.32 -6.35 -4.26
C SER A 169 16.16 -5.02 -4.98
N ALA A 170 15.94 -3.91 -4.26
CA ALA A 170 15.90 -2.57 -4.86
C ALA A 170 17.29 -2.13 -5.34
N CYS A 171 18.35 -2.45 -4.59
CA CYS A 171 19.71 -2.21 -5.08
C CYS A 171 19.98 -2.92 -6.41
N SER A 172 19.48 -4.15 -6.57
CA SER A 172 19.59 -4.91 -7.82
C SER A 172 18.83 -4.25 -8.96
N ALA A 173 17.57 -3.90 -8.71
CA ALA A 173 16.73 -3.34 -9.75
C ALA A 173 17.14 -1.94 -10.20
N TYR A 174 17.62 -1.09 -9.29
CA TYR A 174 17.87 0.33 -9.57
C TYR A 174 19.35 0.69 -9.75
N ASN A 175 20.25 -0.11 -9.19
CA ASN A 175 21.69 0.20 -9.17
C ASN A 175 22.57 -0.95 -9.67
N GLY A 176 21.98 -2.02 -10.20
CA GLY A 176 22.73 -3.13 -10.78
C GLY A 176 23.59 -3.91 -9.78
N GLY A 177 23.23 -3.90 -8.49
CA GLY A 177 23.88 -4.70 -7.43
C GLY A 177 23.07 -5.94 -7.05
N CYS A 178 23.31 -6.63 -5.95
CA CYS A 178 24.54 -6.67 -5.20
C CYS A 178 25.32 -7.92 -5.61
N PHE A 179 26.57 -7.75 -6.05
CA PHE A 179 27.48 -8.85 -6.42
C PHE A 179 28.44 -9.25 -5.29
N CYS A 180 28.06 -9.06 -4.02
CA CYS A 180 28.87 -9.53 -2.89
C CYS A 180 28.83 -11.07 -2.76
N ARG A 181 29.77 -11.64 -2.00
CA ARG A 181 29.89 -13.10 -1.81
C ARG A 181 28.58 -13.78 -1.39
N TYR A 182 27.83 -13.17 -0.47
CA TYR A 182 26.57 -13.73 0.03
C TYR A 182 25.47 -13.78 -1.04
N CYS A 183 25.43 -12.80 -1.94
CA CYS A 183 24.51 -12.82 -3.06
C CYS A 183 24.90 -13.86 -4.12
N MET A 184 26.21 -14.05 -4.36
CA MET A 184 26.67 -15.07 -5.32
C MET A 184 26.41 -16.48 -4.80
N GLU A 185 26.69 -16.72 -3.52
CA GLU A 185 26.37 -17.98 -2.84
C GLU A 185 24.85 -18.24 -2.82
N GLY A 186 24.06 -17.24 -2.42
CA GLY A 186 22.60 -17.35 -2.40
C GLY A 186 22.00 -17.58 -3.79
N PHE A 187 22.56 -16.95 -4.83
CA PHE A 187 22.08 -17.15 -6.20
C PHE A 187 22.42 -18.55 -6.72
N ARG A 188 23.60 -19.07 -6.39
CA ARG A 188 23.97 -20.46 -6.70
C ARG A 188 22.99 -21.45 -6.08
N GLU A 189 22.57 -21.22 -4.84
CA GLU A 189 21.54 -22.05 -4.18
C GLU A 189 20.17 -21.89 -4.84
N HIS A 190 19.79 -20.67 -5.22
CA HIS A 190 18.54 -20.43 -5.95
C HIS A 190 18.49 -21.20 -7.27
N LEU A 191 19.59 -21.20 -8.02
CA LEU A 191 19.72 -21.96 -9.26
C LEU A 191 19.60 -23.48 -9.02
N ARG A 192 20.24 -23.99 -7.95
CA ARG A 192 20.16 -25.40 -7.55
C ARG A 192 18.73 -25.87 -7.29
N GLN A 193 17.92 -25.02 -6.68
CA GLN A 193 16.55 -25.37 -6.28
C GLN A 193 15.55 -25.27 -7.43
N ARG A 194 15.79 -24.41 -8.42
CA ARG A 194 14.80 -24.04 -9.44
C ARG A 194 15.01 -24.69 -10.80
N PHE A 195 16.23 -25.13 -11.12
CA PHE A 195 16.56 -25.63 -12.44
C PHE A 195 17.22 -27.02 -12.39
N SER A 196 16.85 -27.86 -13.35
CA SER A 196 17.51 -29.14 -13.62
C SER A 196 18.93 -28.95 -14.17
N PRO A 197 19.81 -29.96 -14.06
CA PRO A 197 21.14 -29.91 -14.68
C PRO A 197 21.10 -29.57 -16.18
N GLU A 198 20.12 -30.08 -16.91
CA GLU A 198 19.94 -29.84 -18.34
C GLU A 198 19.62 -28.37 -18.63
N GLN A 199 18.66 -27.80 -17.88
CA GLN A 199 18.32 -26.38 -17.99
C GLN A 199 19.50 -25.46 -17.62
N LEU A 200 20.29 -25.85 -16.62
CA LEU A 200 21.49 -25.10 -16.24
C LEU A 200 22.56 -25.12 -17.34
N SER A 201 22.78 -26.26 -17.99
CA SER A 201 23.70 -26.35 -19.14
C SER A 201 23.20 -25.50 -20.32
N GLU A 202 21.90 -25.50 -20.62
CA GLU A 202 21.30 -24.61 -21.64
C GLU A 202 21.50 -23.12 -21.31
N MET A 203 21.52 -22.77 -20.03
CA MET A 203 21.85 -21.42 -19.54
C MET A 203 23.35 -21.10 -19.55
N GLY A 204 24.21 -22.05 -19.96
CA GLY A 204 25.65 -21.92 -20.00
C GLY A 204 26.35 -22.19 -18.67
N ILE A 205 25.72 -22.96 -17.78
CA ILE A 205 26.22 -23.30 -16.43
C ILE A 205 26.52 -24.80 -16.34
N GLU A 206 27.77 -25.17 -16.60
CA GLU A 206 28.21 -26.57 -16.57
C GLU A 206 28.55 -27.08 -15.16
N ARG A 207 29.11 -26.21 -14.32
CA ARG A 207 29.57 -26.57 -12.96
C ARG A 207 28.99 -25.64 -11.91
N LEU A 208 27.76 -25.95 -11.48
CA LEU A 208 27.01 -25.10 -10.54
C LEU A 208 27.77 -24.82 -9.24
N ASN A 209 28.49 -25.81 -8.68
CA ASN A 209 29.20 -25.63 -7.40
C ASN A 209 30.32 -24.58 -7.46
N GLU A 210 30.89 -24.34 -8.64
CA GLU A 210 31.94 -23.34 -8.88
C GLU A 210 31.38 -22.06 -9.52
N PHE A 211 30.07 -22.02 -9.81
CA PHE A 211 29.45 -20.91 -10.53
C PHE A 211 29.46 -19.63 -9.70
N ASP A 212 29.98 -18.55 -10.28
CA ASP A 212 29.92 -17.18 -9.77
C ASP A 212 29.31 -16.29 -10.86
N TYR A 213 28.16 -15.70 -10.55
CA TYR A 213 27.40 -14.93 -11.54
C TYR A 213 28.09 -13.62 -11.93
N ARG A 214 28.84 -13.00 -11.01
CA ARG A 214 29.63 -11.79 -11.30
C ARG A 214 30.70 -12.11 -12.33
N GLU A 215 31.45 -13.19 -12.13
CA GLU A 215 32.52 -13.60 -13.05
C GLU A 215 31.94 -14.10 -14.39
N PHE A 216 30.78 -14.77 -14.37
CA PHE A 216 30.05 -15.15 -15.58
C PHE A 216 29.65 -13.95 -16.45
N LEU A 217 29.11 -12.89 -15.85
CA LEU A 217 28.75 -11.66 -16.56
C LEU A 217 29.99 -10.96 -17.15
N LYS A 218 31.07 -10.87 -16.38
CA LYS A 218 32.34 -10.28 -16.84
C LYS A 218 32.94 -11.05 -18.01
N ALA A 219 32.92 -12.38 -17.98
CA ALA A 219 33.40 -13.22 -19.08
C ALA A 219 32.60 -13.01 -20.37
N LYS A 220 31.34 -12.54 -20.27
CA LYS A 220 30.49 -12.16 -21.39
C LYS A 220 30.61 -10.68 -21.81
N GLY A 221 31.56 -9.95 -21.23
CA GLY A 221 31.79 -8.53 -21.55
C GLY A 221 30.75 -7.57 -20.98
N VAL A 222 29.91 -8.02 -20.03
CA VAL A 222 28.94 -7.15 -19.36
C VAL A 222 29.67 -6.19 -18.43
N THR A 223 29.20 -4.94 -18.37
CA THR A 223 29.77 -3.88 -17.53
C THR A 223 28.87 -3.54 -16.34
N ALA A 224 29.43 -2.93 -15.29
CA ALA A 224 28.64 -2.44 -14.15
C ALA A 224 27.53 -1.45 -14.59
N GLU A 225 27.84 -0.58 -15.56
CA GLU A 225 26.88 0.37 -16.11
C GLU A 225 25.73 -0.31 -16.85
N GLN A 226 26.02 -1.39 -17.59
CA GLN A 226 24.99 -2.20 -18.24
C GLN A 226 24.10 -2.89 -17.20
N CYS A 227 24.67 -3.47 -16.13
CA CYS A 227 23.88 -4.03 -15.02
C CYS A 227 22.94 -2.98 -14.38
N LYS A 228 23.39 -1.72 -14.31
CA LYS A 228 22.60 -0.62 -13.74
C LYS A 228 21.48 -0.13 -14.66
N LYS A 229 21.76 0.07 -15.95
CA LYS A 229 20.82 0.69 -16.90
C LYS A 229 19.95 -0.31 -17.66
N ALA A 230 20.45 -1.52 -17.88
CA ALA A 230 19.85 -2.52 -18.75
C ALA A 230 19.97 -3.94 -18.17
N ARG A 231 19.67 -4.09 -16.87
CA ARG A 231 19.71 -5.38 -16.16
C ARG A 231 18.99 -6.51 -16.90
N HIS A 232 17.83 -6.21 -17.49
CA HIS A 232 17.00 -7.18 -18.21
C HIS A 232 17.68 -7.73 -19.48
N GLU A 233 18.65 -7.03 -20.04
CA GLU A 233 19.47 -7.48 -21.17
C GLU A 233 20.69 -8.31 -20.71
N CYS A 234 21.00 -8.31 -19.42
CA CYS A 234 22.10 -9.10 -18.88
C CYS A 234 21.72 -10.59 -18.91
N PRO A 235 22.63 -11.49 -19.31
CA PRO A 235 22.43 -12.94 -19.23
C PRO A 235 21.98 -13.34 -17.82
N LEU A 236 20.83 -14.03 -17.67
CA LEU A 236 20.22 -14.41 -16.39
C LEU A 236 19.78 -13.22 -15.50
N GLY A 237 19.67 -12.01 -16.05
CA GLY A 237 19.32 -10.80 -15.33
C GLY A 237 17.99 -10.89 -14.58
N GLU A 238 16.93 -11.42 -15.22
CA GLU A 238 15.63 -11.63 -14.58
C GLU A 238 15.68 -12.74 -13.53
N VAL A 239 16.35 -13.86 -13.81
CA VAL A 239 16.52 -14.96 -12.84
C VAL A 239 17.24 -14.49 -11.57
N PHE A 240 18.26 -13.62 -11.72
CA PHE A 240 18.94 -13.01 -10.58
C PHE A 240 18.02 -12.04 -9.81
N GLN A 241 17.18 -11.28 -10.50
CA GLN A 241 16.22 -10.40 -9.86
C GLN A 241 15.14 -11.19 -9.10
N ASP A 242 14.70 -12.33 -9.62
CA ASP A 242 13.76 -13.24 -8.97
C ASP A 242 14.38 -13.81 -7.68
N PHE A 243 15.64 -14.22 -7.72
CA PHE A 243 16.40 -14.57 -6.52
C PHE A 243 16.37 -13.44 -5.47
N GLN A 244 16.70 -12.21 -5.88
CA GLN A 244 16.71 -11.08 -4.95
C GLN A 244 15.30 -10.77 -4.39
N ASN A 245 14.26 -10.87 -5.22
CA ASN A 245 12.87 -10.71 -4.78
C ASN A 245 12.48 -11.81 -3.78
N SER A 246 12.88 -13.06 -4.01
CA SER A 246 12.63 -14.18 -3.11
C SER A 246 13.33 -13.99 -1.75
N ARG A 247 14.61 -13.58 -1.76
CA ARG A 247 15.37 -13.26 -0.53
C ARG A 247 14.78 -12.09 0.23
N MET A 248 14.33 -11.05 -0.47
CA MET A 248 13.62 -9.93 0.14
C MET A 248 12.35 -10.41 0.85
N LYS A 249 11.48 -11.16 0.16
CA LYS A 249 10.23 -11.70 0.73
C LYS A 249 10.50 -12.56 1.97
N HIS A 250 11.53 -13.40 1.91
CA HIS A 250 11.94 -14.24 3.04
C HIS A 250 12.40 -13.39 4.24
N THR A 251 13.28 -12.41 4.02
CA THR A 251 13.79 -11.55 5.10
C THR A 251 12.68 -10.72 5.75
N VAL A 252 11.79 -10.13 4.95
CA VAL A 252 10.61 -9.39 5.45
C VAL A 252 9.71 -10.29 6.30
N ARG A 253 9.43 -11.52 5.84
CA ARG A 253 8.64 -12.50 6.60
C ARG A 253 9.30 -12.84 7.94
N GLU A 254 10.59 -13.16 7.92
CA GLU A 254 11.33 -13.52 9.14
C GLU A 254 11.28 -12.42 10.20
N ILE A 255 11.44 -11.15 9.79
CA ILE A 255 11.39 -10.03 10.74
C ILE A 255 10.00 -9.88 11.36
N PHE A 256 8.93 -9.98 10.57
CA PHE A 256 7.57 -9.94 11.13
C PHE A 256 7.30 -11.10 12.09
N GLU A 257 7.64 -12.33 11.70
CA GLU A 257 7.43 -13.52 12.52
C GLU A 257 8.26 -13.47 13.80
N TYR A 258 9.48 -12.96 13.73
CA TYR A 258 10.34 -12.77 14.89
C TYR A 258 9.76 -11.74 15.87
N ALA A 259 9.28 -10.60 15.38
CA ALA A 259 8.61 -9.60 16.22
C ALA A 259 7.33 -10.15 16.88
N GLU A 260 6.52 -10.91 16.14
CA GLU A 260 5.32 -11.57 16.69
C GLU A 260 5.67 -12.60 17.76
N GLN A 261 6.73 -13.38 17.55
CA GLN A 261 7.25 -14.31 18.55
C GLN A 261 7.68 -13.57 19.83
N LEU A 262 8.40 -12.45 19.72
CA LEU A 262 8.82 -11.63 20.86
C LEU A 262 7.62 -11.02 21.60
N ARG A 263 6.56 -10.67 20.88
CA ARG A 263 5.34 -10.08 21.45
C ARG A 263 4.33 -11.10 21.97
N GLY A 264 4.47 -12.38 21.61
CA GLY A 264 3.51 -13.44 21.94
C GLY A 264 2.12 -13.25 21.32
N LYS A 265 1.99 -12.39 20.29
CA LYS A 265 0.73 -12.08 19.61
C LYS A 265 0.98 -11.74 18.14
N LEU A 266 -0.06 -11.89 17.30
CA LEU A 266 -0.03 -11.37 15.93
C LEU A 266 0.04 -9.84 15.95
N LEU A 267 0.84 -9.26 15.07
CA LEU A 267 1.02 -7.82 14.90
C LEU A 267 0.42 -7.36 13.58
N LEU A 268 -0.05 -6.12 13.51
CA LEU A 268 -0.30 -5.46 12.22
C LEU A 268 0.99 -5.39 11.41
N ARG A 269 0.99 -5.96 10.21
CA ARG A 269 2.16 -5.95 9.32
C ARG A 269 1.99 -4.91 8.22
N SER A 270 2.99 -4.05 8.02
CA SER A 270 3.03 -3.16 6.86
C SER A 270 4.47 -2.91 6.41
N VAL A 271 4.62 -2.49 5.16
CA VAL A 271 5.90 -2.03 4.61
C VAL A 271 5.68 -0.70 3.90
N ASN A 272 6.74 0.09 3.70
CA ASN A 272 6.69 1.29 2.88
C ASN A 272 6.49 0.93 1.38
N SER A 273 5.25 0.73 0.97
CA SER A 273 4.89 0.39 -0.41
C SER A 273 3.45 0.77 -0.78
N SER A 274 3.13 0.56 -2.04
CA SER A 274 1.81 0.79 -2.62
C SER A 274 1.54 -0.18 -3.76
N ALA A 275 0.30 -0.28 -4.25
CA ALA A 275 -0.02 -1.07 -5.44
C ALA A 275 0.27 -0.33 -6.76
N SER A 276 1.26 0.56 -6.78
CA SER A 276 1.54 1.46 -7.92
C SER A 276 2.32 0.80 -9.07
N SER A 277 2.82 -0.43 -8.88
CA SER A 277 3.50 -1.20 -9.93
C SER A 277 3.52 -2.69 -9.58
N PRO A 278 3.77 -3.61 -10.54
CA PRO A 278 3.92 -5.04 -10.24
C PRO A 278 4.98 -5.32 -9.18
N ARG A 279 6.08 -4.57 -9.19
CA ARG A 279 7.15 -4.68 -8.20
C ARG A 279 6.67 -4.26 -6.80
N ALA A 280 5.85 -3.22 -6.72
CA ALA A 280 5.35 -2.72 -5.44
C ALA A 280 4.24 -3.63 -4.85
N LEU A 281 3.73 -4.60 -5.61
CA LEU A 281 2.83 -5.67 -5.14
C LEU A 281 3.56 -6.85 -4.50
N LEU A 282 4.87 -7.01 -4.71
CA LEU A 282 5.65 -8.14 -4.14
C LEU A 282 5.46 -8.38 -2.63
N PRO A 283 5.32 -7.37 -1.75
CA PRO A 283 5.11 -7.60 -0.32
C PRO A 283 3.67 -7.98 0.06
N ALA A 284 2.70 -7.93 -0.87
CA ALA A 284 1.28 -8.13 -0.59
C ALA A 284 0.94 -9.45 0.15
N PRO A 285 1.63 -10.59 -0.08
CA PRO A 285 1.39 -11.80 0.69
C PRO A 285 1.86 -11.73 2.16
N LEU A 286 2.70 -10.76 2.50
CA LEU A 286 3.41 -10.70 3.79
C LEU A 286 2.83 -9.67 4.75
N ILE A 287 2.11 -8.68 4.23
CA ILE A 287 1.58 -7.53 4.96
C ILE A 287 0.08 -7.68 5.22
N ASP A 288 -0.47 -6.82 6.07
CA ASP A 288 -1.91 -6.68 6.32
C ASP A 288 -2.52 -5.53 5.53
N PHE A 289 -1.75 -4.46 5.38
CA PHE A 289 -2.10 -3.27 4.63
C PHE A 289 -0.85 -2.67 4.00
N PHE A 290 -1.04 -1.94 2.91
CA PHE A 290 0.01 -1.13 2.31
C PHE A 290 0.10 0.18 3.07
N CYS A 291 1.31 0.66 3.35
CA CYS A 291 1.55 1.95 3.97
C CYS A 291 2.65 2.64 3.18
N GLY A 292 2.49 3.89 2.75
CA GLY A 292 3.58 4.54 2.01
C GLY A 292 3.13 5.49 0.92
N GLU A 293 4.08 5.89 0.10
CA GLU A 293 3.86 6.92 -0.91
C GLU A 293 3.02 6.40 -2.09
N VAL A 294 2.05 7.22 -2.47
CA VAL A 294 1.32 7.16 -3.74
C VAL A 294 1.59 8.47 -4.47
N PRO A 295 2.08 8.46 -5.72
CA PRO A 295 2.29 9.71 -6.46
C PRO A 295 1.00 10.48 -6.66
N HIS A 296 0.95 11.73 -6.16
CA HIS A 296 -0.21 12.63 -6.33
C HIS A 296 0.06 13.71 -7.38
N ASN A 297 1.29 13.82 -7.90
CA ASN A 297 1.69 14.76 -8.94
C ASN A 297 1.25 16.21 -8.63
N ALA A 298 1.56 16.68 -7.42
CA ALA A 298 1.12 17.97 -6.89
C ALA A 298 1.52 19.15 -7.79
N ALA A 299 2.64 19.02 -8.52
CA ALA A 299 3.14 20.02 -9.45
C ALA A 299 2.17 20.34 -10.60
N SER A 300 1.24 19.42 -10.93
CA SER A 300 0.16 19.68 -11.89
C SER A 300 -0.86 20.71 -11.38
N ALA A 301 -0.91 20.95 -10.07
CA ALA A 301 -1.90 21.76 -9.38
C ALA A 301 -3.36 21.37 -9.69
N GLN A 302 -3.59 20.08 -9.93
CA GLN A 302 -4.91 19.50 -10.18
C GLN A 302 -5.14 18.30 -9.26
N VAL A 303 -6.42 17.94 -9.06
CA VAL A 303 -6.76 16.70 -8.35
C VAL A 303 -6.30 15.50 -9.19
N PRO A 304 -5.45 14.61 -8.66
CA PRO A 304 -4.91 13.50 -9.45
C PRO A 304 -5.93 12.37 -9.64
N THR A 305 -5.86 11.70 -10.79
CA THR A 305 -6.61 10.45 -11.04
C THR A 305 -5.81 9.22 -10.64
N GLU A 306 -4.47 9.27 -10.75
CA GLU A 306 -3.57 8.12 -10.53
C GLU A 306 -3.82 7.32 -9.24
N PRO A 307 -4.01 7.96 -8.06
CA PRO A 307 -4.24 7.23 -6.83
C PRO A 307 -5.49 6.33 -6.87
N ALA A 308 -6.48 6.65 -7.71
CA ALA A 308 -7.69 5.85 -7.81
C ALA A 308 -7.41 4.42 -8.28
N PHE A 309 -6.49 4.23 -9.24
CA PHE A 309 -6.07 2.90 -9.68
C PHE A 309 -5.43 2.12 -8.52
N VAL A 310 -4.53 2.76 -7.77
CA VAL A 310 -3.85 2.13 -6.62
C VAL A 310 -4.87 1.68 -5.57
N PHE A 311 -5.84 2.53 -5.22
CA PHE A 311 -6.86 2.22 -4.23
C PHE A 311 -7.80 1.08 -4.67
N ARG A 312 -8.15 1.02 -5.95
CA ARG A 312 -8.95 -0.10 -6.50
C ARG A 312 -8.16 -1.40 -6.52
N LEU A 313 -6.86 -1.35 -6.81
CA LEU A 313 -6.02 -2.54 -6.86
C LEU A 313 -5.76 -3.11 -5.45
N VAL A 314 -5.53 -2.27 -4.43
CA VAL A 314 -5.43 -2.77 -3.04
C VAL A 314 -6.76 -3.31 -2.51
N GLU A 315 -7.89 -2.74 -2.91
CA GLU A 315 -9.22 -3.27 -2.57
C GLU A 315 -9.42 -4.67 -3.15
N ALA A 316 -8.96 -4.93 -4.38
CA ALA A 316 -9.00 -6.24 -5.01
C ALA A 316 -8.23 -7.31 -4.23
N LEU A 317 -7.16 -6.91 -3.54
CA LEU A 317 -6.40 -7.77 -2.63
C LEU A 317 -7.07 -7.96 -1.27
N LYS A 318 -8.26 -7.38 -1.06
CA LYS A 318 -8.98 -7.32 0.23
C LYS A 318 -8.16 -6.61 1.31
N ARG A 319 -7.36 -5.63 0.90
CA ARG A 319 -6.49 -4.82 1.76
C ARG A 319 -6.84 -3.34 1.63
N ARG A 320 -6.11 -2.51 2.38
CA ARG A 320 -6.17 -1.04 2.27
C ARG A 320 -4.80 -0.46 2.03
N GLN A 321 -4.80 0.73 1.42
CA GLN A 321 -3.66 1.62 1.41
C GLN A 321 -3.82 2.63 2.54
N THR A 322 -2.81 2.81 3.38
CA THR A 322 -2.60 4.01 4.20
C THR A 322 -1.62 4.89 3.43
N ALA A 323 -2.16 5.80 2.63
CA ALA A 323 -1.44 6.57 1.64
C ALA A 323 -0.85 7.86 2.23
N THR A 324 0.34 8.23 1.78
CA THR A 324 0.81 9.62 1.80
C THR A 324 1.25 10.00 0.38
N ALA A 325 1.40 11.30 0.09
CA ALA A 325 1.97 11.74 -1.17
C ALA A 325 3.50 11.53 -1.19
N SER A 326 4.12 11.61 -2.36
CA SER A 326 5.58 11.45 -2.46
C SER A 326 6.33 12.62 -1.79
N GLY A 327 7.61 12.42 -1.45
CA GLY A 327 8.45 13.50 -0.91
C GLY A 327 8.53 14.73 -1.83
N HIS A 328 8.44 14.53 -3.15
CA HIS A 328 8.39 15.61 -4.13
C HIS A 328 7.04 16.34 -4.12
N ASP A 329 5.94 15.61 -3.96
CA ASP A 329 4.60 16.21 -3.83
C ASP A 329 4.53 17.09 -2.58
N TRP A 330 5.03 16.59 -1.44
CA TRP A 330 5.07 17.38 -0.20
C TRP A 330 6.01 18.57 -0.27
N ALA A 331 7.16 18.44 -0.94
CA ALA A 331 8.05 19.58 -1.19
C ALA A 331 7.34 20.67 -2.02
N TRP A 332 6.54 20.27 -3.02
CA TRP A 332 5.74 21.22 -3.80
C TRP A 332 4.63 21.86 -2.95
N ILE A 333 3.92 21.10 -2.12
CA ILE A 333 2.91 21.64 -1.20
C ILE A 333 3.53 22.67 -0.25
N LYS A 334 4.69 22.36 0.32
CA LYS A 334 5.45 23.29 1.15
C LYS A 334 5.82 24.57 0.42
N ALA A 335 6.30 24.46 -0.82
CA ALA A 335 6.74 25.62 -1.59
C ALA A 335 5.58 26.52 -2.05
N ASN A 336 4.37 25.99 -2.14
CA ASN A 336 3.21 26.70 -2.70
C ASN A 336 2.08 26.96 -1.69
N GLU A 337 2.19 26.41 -0.47
CA GLU A 337 1.19 26.47 0.61
C GLU A 337 -0.22 26.14 0.08
N LYS A 338 -0.41 24.88 -0.36
CA LYS A 338 -1.67 24.38 -0.95
C LYS A 338 -2.38 23.29 -0.14
N PRO A 339 -2.76 23.53 1.13
CA PRO A 339 -3.52 22.57 1.92
C PRO A 339 -4.87 22.20 1.30
N GLY A 340 -5.51 23.08 0.52
CA GLY A 340 -6.72 22.80 -0.25
C GLY A 340 -6.59 21.65 -1.22
N LEU A 341 -5.47 21.58 -1.95
CA LEU A 341 -5.18 20.44 -2.82
C LEU A 341 -5.08 19.14 -2.01
N VAL A 342 -4.42 19.17 -0.85
CA VAL A 342 -4.28 18.00 0.04
C VAL A 342 -5.64 17.50 0.54
N ARG A 343 -6.59 18.40 0.83
CA ARG A 343 -7.97 18.03 1.20
C ARG A 343 -8.66 17.18 0.11
N THR A 344 -8.36 17.43 -1.16
CA THR A 344 -8.89 16.62 -2.29
C THR A 344 -8.33 15.20 -2.29
N TRP A 345 -7.05 15.04 -1.96
CA TRP A 345 -6.40 13.73 -1.86
C TRP A 345 -7.01 12.91 -0.72
N MET A 346 -7.25 13.55 0.42
CA MET A 346 -7.90 12.93 1.58
C MET A 346 -9.30 12.42 1.23
N ALA A 347 -10.15 13.29 0.67
CA ALA A 347 -11.52 12.92 0.28
C ALA A 347 -11.53 11.77 -0.73
N GLN A 348 -10.70 11.85 -1.77
CA GLN A 348 -10.60 10.80 -2.79
C GLN A 348 -10.19 9.45 -2.19
N THR A 349 -9.23 9.45 -1.27
CA THR A 349 -8.72 8.22 -0.67
C THR A 349 -9.79 7.49 0.15
N TYR A 350 -10.53 8.21 1.00
CA TYR A 350 -11.61 7.63 1.80
C TYR A 350 -12.81 7.19 0.97
N ALA A 351 -13.19 7.98 -0.05
CA ALA A 351 -14.28 7.61 -0.97
C ALA A 351 -14.01 6.33 -1.78
N LEU A 352 -12.72 5.96 -1.91
CA LEU A 352 -12.27 4.74 -2.59
C LEU A 352 -11.89 3.63 -1.60
N GLY A 353 -12.24 3.77 -0.31
CA GLY A 353 -12.12 2.70 0.70
C GLY A 353 -10.73 2.54 1.32
N SER A 354 -9.79 3.45 1.01
CA SER A 354 -8.44 3.51 1.59
C SER A 354 -8.33 4.65 2.61
N VAL A 355 -7.17 4.82 3.24
CA VAL A 355 -6.93 5.83 4.29
C VAL A 355 -5.82 6.78 3.85
N PHE A 356 -6.05 8.10 3.93
CA PHE A 356 -4.98 9.08 3.73
C PHE A 356 -4.34 9.43 5.07
N MET A 357 -3.04 9.22 5.22
CA MET A 357 -2.33 9.44 6.48
C MET A 357 -2.35 10.92 6.89
N VAL A 358 -2.47 11.17 8.19
CA VAL A 358 -2.63 12.51 8.75
C VAL A 358 -1.43 13.40 8.39
N PRO A 359 -1.64 14.51 7.65
CA PRO A 359 -0.57 15.39 7.16
C PRO A 359 0.04 16.31 8.23
N HIS A 360 0.17 15.85 9.48
CA HIS A 360 0.68 16.66 10.60
C HIS A 360 2.21 16.93 10.52
N ARG A 361 2.96 16.00 9.93
CA ARG A 361 4.41 16.09 9.71
C ARG A 361 4.78 15.18 8.55
N GLN A 362 5.17 15.76 7.41
CA GLN A 362 5.40 15.03 6.16
C GLN A 362 6.82 15.22 5.67
N TRP A 363 7.43 14.11 5.23
CA TRP A 363 8.77 14.10 4.66
C TRP A 363 8.75 14.72 3.28
N CYS A 364 9.70 15.61 3.02
CA CYS A 364 9.88 16.29 1.75
C CYS A 364 11.28 16.02 1.21
N TYR A 365 11.39 15.93 -0.11
CA TYR A 365 12.68 15.77 -0.78
C TYR A 365 12.70 16.49 -2.11
N THR A 366 13.79 17.23 -2.36
CA THR A 366 14.20 17.64 -3.71
C THR A 366 15.71 17.45 -3.84
N PRO A 367 16.25 17.29 -5.07
CA PRO A 367 17.69 17.21 -5.27
C PRO A 367 18.44 18.43 -4.71
N GLU A 368 17.83 19.62 -4.73
CA GLU A 368 18.45 20.88 -4.32
C GLU A 368 18.47 21.08 -2.80
N LEU A 369 17.42 20.63 -2.09
CA LEU A 369 17.28 20.85 -0.65
C LEU A 369 17.60 19.60 0.19
N GLY A 370 17.74 18.44 -0.45
CA GLY A 370 17.79 17.17 0.25
C GLY A 370 16.53 16.94 1.09
N THR A 371 16.69 16.22 2.20
CA THR A 371 15.60 15.93 3.14
C THR A 371 15.18 17.17 3.93
N HIS A 372 13.89 17.46 3.91
CA HIS A 372 13.27 18.51 4.73
C HIS A 372 11.82 18.13 5.11
N TRP A 373 11.12 19.01 5.84
CA TRP A 373 9.81 18.69 6.41
C TRP A 373 8.76 19.77 6.15
N TRP A 374 7.51 19.34 6.02
CA TRP A 374 6.31 20.20 6.02
C TRP A 374 5.36 19.75 7.13
N HIS A 375 4.68 20.70 7.76
CA HIS A 375 3.80 20.46 8.89
C HIS A 375 2.41 21.04 8.58
N GLY A 376 1.43 20.15 8.37
CA GLY A 376 0.04 20.54 8.20
C GLY A 376 -0.61 20.90 9.54
N ARG A 377 -1.62 21.78 9.48
CA ARG A 377 -2.30 22.29 10.66
C ARG A 377 -3.64 21.55 10.90
N PRO A 378 -4.03 21.29 12.16
CA PRO A 378 -5.32 20.67 12.47
C PRO A 378 -6.53 21.39 11.86
N GLU A 379 -6.49 22.73 11.79
CA GLU A 379 -7.61 23.55 11.30
C GLU A 379 -7.91 23.29 9.81
N ASP A 380 -6.88 22.93 9.04
CA ASP A 380 -6.99 22.65 7.61
C ASP A 380 -7.61 21.26 7.33
N PHE A 381 -7.41 20.30 8.23
CA PHE A 381 -7.57 18.87 7.89
C PHE A 381 -8.45 18.08 8.85
N ALA A 382 -8.42 18.38 10.16
CA ALA A 382 -8.96 17.50 11.19
C ALA A 382 -10.48 17.27 11.05
N TYR A 383 -11.21 18.24 10.50
CA TYR A 383 -12.65 18.10 10.28
C TYR A 383 -13.02 17.01 9.26
N ILE A 384 -12.14 16.72 8.29
CA ILE A 384 -12.38 15.65 7.30
C ILE A 384 -12.22 14.29 7.97
N TYR A 385 -11.22 14.14 8.83
CA TYR A 385 -11.00 12.92 9.60
C TYR A 385 -12.11 12.68 10.63
N ARG A 386 -12.59 13.73 11.31
CA ARG A 386 -13.78 13.62 12.18
C ARG A 386 -15.01 13.21 11.39
N PHE A 387 -15.25 13.82 10.23
CA PHE A 387 -16.35 13.42 9.34
C PHE A 387 -16.28 11.92 8.97
N VAL A 388 -15.08 11.41 8.66
CA VAL A 388 -14.86 9.96 8.43
C VAL A 388 -15.23 9.13 9.66
N ARG A 389 -14.78 9.53 10.86
CA ARG A 389 -15.04 8.80 12.11
C ARG A 389 -16.52 8.81 12.49
N GLU A 390 -17.18 9.95 12.34
CA GLU A 390 -18.62 10.14 12.63
C GLU A 390 -19.50 9.27 11.72
N HIS A 391 -19.05 9.00 10.49
CA HIS A 391 -19.79 8.23 9.49
C HIS A 391 -19.19 6.83 9.27
N ALA A 392 -18.43 6.30 10.23
CA ALA A 392 -17.72 5.02 10.08
C ALA A 392 -18.60 3.86 9.60
N SER A 393 -19.87 3.81 10.01
CA SER A 393 -20.84 2.78 9.58
C SER A 393 -21.19 2.83 8.09
N LEU A 394 -20.88 3.91 7.38
CA LEU A 394 -21.08 4.08 5.93
C LEU A 394 -19.78 3.86 5.13
N LEU A 395 -18.65 3.59 5.80
CA LEU A 395 -17.35 3.33 5.18
C LEU A 395 -16.86 1.92 5.47
N ASP A 396 -17.00 1.45 6.71
CA ASP A 396 -16.47 0.16 7.15
C ASP A 396 -17.26 -1.00 6.56
N SER A 397 -16.55 -2.02 6.08
CA SER A 397 -17.11 -3.19 5.36
C SER A 397 -17.77 -2.91 4.01
N TYR A 398 -17.82 -1.65 3.57
CA TYR A 398 -18.31 -1.30 2.24
C TYR A 398 -17.27 -1.60 1.17
N ILE A 399 -17.68 -2.23 0.06
CA ILE A 399 -16.88 -2.50 -1.15
C ILE A 399 -17.53 -1.83 -2.37
N SER A 400 -16.79 -1.77 -3.49
CA SER A 400 -17.30 -1.22 -4.75
C SER A 400 -18.55 -1.95 -5.26
N LEU A 401 -19.61 -1.20 -5.59
CA LEU A 401 -20.77 -1.72 -6.30
C LEU A 401 -20.55 -1.55 -7.81
N ALA A 402 -20.34 -2.64 -8.54
CA ALA A 402 -20.06 -2.60 -9.97
C ALA A 402 -20.63 -3.80 -10.74
N LYS A 403 -20.91 -3.58 -12.02
CA LYS A 403 -21.22 -4.63 -13.02
C LYS A 403 -20.03 -4.96 -13.92
N THR A 404 -18.96 -4.17 -13.85
CA THR A 404 -17.77 -4.28 -14.70
C THR A 404 -16.59 -4.75 -13.86
N ALA A 405 -15.83 -5.71 -14.37
CA ALA A 405 -14.58 -6.16 -13.77
C ALA A 405 -13.41 -5.99 -14.75
N LEU A 406 -12.24 -5.58 -14.23
CA LEU A 406 -10.97 -5.58 -14.94
C LEU A 406 -10.14 -6.78 -14.51
N ILE A 407 -9.71 -7.63 -15.44
CA ILE A 407 -8.77 -8.72 -15.14
C ILE A 407 -7.35 -8.17 -15.12
N TYR A 408 -6.72 -8.23 -13.95
CA TYR A 408 -5.34 -7.83 -13.74
C TYR A 408 -4.40 -9.04 -13.79
N THR A 409 -3.35 -8.92 -14.61
CA THR A 409 -2.12 -9.72 -14.51
C THR A 409 -0.93 -8.77 -14.59
N ASN A 410 0.24 -9.18 -14.09
CA ASN A 410 1.46 -8.37 -14.21
C ASN A 410 1.79 -8.01 -15.66
N ALA A 411 1.53 -8.92 -16.61
CA ALA A 411 1.75 -8.70 -18.04
C ALA A 411 0.81 -7.64 -18.65
N ASN A 412 -0.40 -7.48 -18.09
CA ASN A 412 -1.40 -6.51 -18.55
C ASN A 412 -1.45 -5.22 -17.68
N PHE A 413 -0.50 -5.03 -16.76
CA PHE A 413 -0.50 -3.91 -15.80
C PHE A 413 -0.81 -2.55 -16.45
N SER A 414 -0.09 -2.19 -17.52
CA SER A 414 -0.23 -0.88 -18.16
C SER A 414 -1.62 -0.64 -18.76
N GLU A 415 -2.23 -1.67 -19.34
CA GLU A 415 -3.55 -1.57 -19.97
C GLU A 415 -4.67 -1.55 -18.93
N VAL A 416 -4.55 -2.35 -17.87
CA VAL A 416 -5.50 -2.35 -16.76
C VAL A 416 -5.46 -1.02 -16.01
N ARG A 417 -4.25 -0.46 -15.82
CA ARG A 417 -4.07 0.89 -15.30
C ARG A 417 -4.76 1.93 -16.18
N ASP A 418 -4.51 1.92 -17.48
CA ASP A 418 -5.16 2.85 -18.42
C ASP A 418 -6.69 2.72 -18.40
N ALA A 419 -7.21 1.50 -18.38
CA ALA A 419 -8.65 1.23 -18.27
C ALA A 419 -9.22 1.78 -16.96
N ALA A 420 -8.61 1.44 -15.82
CA ALA A 420 -9.07 1.89 -14.51
C ALA A 420 -9.18 3.42 -14.42
N LEU A 421 -8.17 4.16 -14.90
CA LEU A 421 -8.16 5.62 -14.87
C LEU A 421 -9.27 6.21 -15.74
N LYS A 422 -9.43 5.73 -16.98
CA LYS A 422 -10.48 6.22 -17.89
C LYS A 422 -11.88 5.87 -17.42
N LEU A 423 -12.08 4.69 -16.83
CA LEU A 423 -13.36 4.30 -16.23
C LEU A 423 -13.70 5.18 -15.03
N THR A 424 -12.71 5.47 -14.17
CA THR A 424 -12.89 6.41 -13.05
C THR A 424 -13.31 7.80 -13.55
N GLU A 425 -12.63 8.32 -14.58
CA GLU A 425 -12.96 9.63 -15.16
C GLU A 425 -14.36 9.67 -15.80
N ALA A 426 -14.79 8.55 -16.39
CA ALA A 426 -16.10 8.40 -17.03
C ALA A 426 -17.24 8.04 -16.05
N ASN A 427 -16.99 7.99 -14.74
CA ASN A 427 -17.96 7.53 -13.74
C ASN A 427 -18.55 6.14 -14.04
N ILE A 428 -17.73 5.23 -14.54
CA ILE A 428 -18.10 3.83 -14.74
C ILE A 428 -17.65 3.03 -13.51
N PRO A 429 -18.57 2.43 -12.73
CA PRO A 429 -18.19 1.59 -11.61
C PRO A 429 -17.52 0.31 -12.08
N TYR A 430 -16.36 -0.01 -11.51
CA TYR A 430 -15.62 -1.23 -11.79
C TYR A 430 -14.98 -1.80 -10.53
N VAL A 431 -14.65 -3.09 -10.59
CA VAL A 431 -13.70 -3.75 -9.70
C VAL A 431 -12.46 -4.19 -10.47
N ILE A 432 -11.39 -4.52 -9.76
CA ILE A 432 -10.27 -5.26 -10.31
C ILE A 432 -10.31 -6.68 -9.75
N ILE A 433 -10.08 -7.67 -10.61
CA ILE A 433 -9.85 -9.07 -10.24
C ILE A 433 -8.39 -9.36 -10.51
N VAL A 434 -7.62 -9.60 -9.46
CA VAL A 434 -6.19 -9.94 -9.57
C VAL A 434 -6.05 -11.43 -9.86
N VAL A 435 -5.28 -11.73 -10.90
CA VAL A 435 -4.94 -13.10 -11.30
C VAL A 435 -3.42 -13.25 -11.28
N ASP A 436 -2.95 -14.08 -10.36
CA ASP A 436 -1.53 -14.37 -10.13
C ASP A 436 -1.42 -15.74 -9.43
N ASP A 437 -1.01 -16.75 -10.19
CA ASP A 437 -0.97 -18.15 -9.72
C ASP A 437 0.24 -18.44 -8.82
N GLU A 438 1.21 -17.52 -8.76
CA GLU A 438 2.47 -17.71 -8.03
C GLU A 438 2.45 -17.00 -6.67
N ASP A 439 2.71 -15.69 -6.66
CA ASP A 439 3.02 -14.94 -5.45
C ASP A 439 1.78 -14.60 -4.63
N LEU A 440 0.69 -14.22 -5.28
CA LEU A 440 -0.55 -13.84 -4.61
C LEU A 440 -1.52 -15.02 -4.45
N SER A 441 -1.31 -16.11 -5.21
CA SER A 441 -2.20 -17.28 -5.26
C SER A 441 -3.66 -16.91 -5.51
N MET A 442 -3.89 -15.88 -6.33
CA MET A 442 -5.21 -15.39 -6.68
C MET A 442 -5.60 -15.95 -8.05
N ARG A 443 -6.51 -16.91 -8.04
CA ARG A 443 -6.95 -17.62 -9.25
C ARG A 443 -8.25 -17.03 -9.78
N LEU A 444 -8.36 -17.00 -11.10
CA LEU A 444 -9.63 -16.77 -11.76
C LEU A 444 -10.51 -18.00 -11.59
N THR A 445 -11.76 -17.81 -11.19
CA THR A 445 -12.76 -18.88 -11.03
C THR A 445 -14.12 -18.41 -11.56
N ALA A 446 -15.02 -19.35 -11.85
CA ALA A 446 -16.38 -19.01 -12.28
C ALA A 446 -17.10 -18.14 -11.23
N GLU A 447 -16.89 -18.44 -9.95
CA GLU A 447 -17.47 -17.72 -8.81
C GLU A 447 -16.97 -16.28 -8.73
N THR A 448 -15.68 -16.06 -9.01
CA THR A 448 -15.10 -14.70 -8.97
C THR A 448 -15.63 -13.79 -10.07
N ILE A 449 -16.07 -14.34 -11.21
CA ILE A 449 -16.55 -13.55 -12.35
C ILE A 449 -18.07 -13.51 -12.50
N ALA A 450 -18.79 -14.49 -11.94
CA ALA A 450 -20.25 -14.59 -11.99
C ALA A 450 -21.00 -13.31 -11.57
N PRO A 451 -20.51 -12.49 -10.62
CA PRO A 451 -21.19 -11.24 -10.27
C PRO A 451 -21.16 -10.16 -11.36
N TYR A 452 -20.35 -10.29 -12.42
CA TYR A 452 -20.09 -9.19 -13.36
C TYR A 452 -20.69 -9.47 -14.73
N GLU A 453 -21.32 -8.45 -15.30
CA GLU A 453 -21.92 -8.50 -16.63
C GLU A 453 -20.88 -8.25 -17.73
N TYR A 454 -19.85 -7.45 -17.40
CA TYR A 454 -18.78 -7.06 -18.32
C TYR A 454 -17.43 -7.40 -17.71
N ILE A 455 -16.61 -8.14 -18.45
CA ILE A 455 -15.24 -8.48 -18.06
C ILE A 455 -14.31 -7.87 -19.08
N ILE A 456 -13.44 -6.96 -18.64
CA ILE A 456 -12.46 -6.30 -19.47
C ILE A 456 -11.11 -7.00 -19.28
N VAL A 457 -10.49 -7.40 -20.39
CA VAL A 457 -9.19 -8.05 -20.43
C VAL A 457 -8.19 -7.23 -21.25
N GLY A 458 -6.91 -7.39 -20.93
CA GLY A 458 -5.82 -6.81 -21.73
C GLY A 458 -5.55 -7.56 -23.03
N THR A 459 -4.48 -7.19 -23.71
CA THR A 459 -4.03 -7.78 -24.98
C THR A 459 -3.09 -8.95 -24.78
N LYS A 460 -2.42 -9.06 -23.63
CA LYS A 460 -1.60 -10.22 -23.32
C LYS A 460 -2.50 -11.39 -22.95
N PRO A 461 -2.26 -12.58 -23.55
CA PRO A 461 -3.10 -13.74 -23.34
C PRO A 461 -3.09 -14.15 -21.86
N LEU A 462 -4.22 -14.68 -21.42
CA LEU A 462 -4.34 -15.40 -20.15
C LEU A 462 -3.92 -16.86 -20.37
N SER A 463 -3.81 -17.65 -19.30
CA SER A 463 -3.58 -19.08 -19.46
C SER A 463 -4.79 -19.77 -20.11
N ASP A 464 -4.58 -20.91 -20.77
CA ASP A 464 -5.66 -21.67 -21.42
C ASP A 464 -6.81 -22.00 -20.46
N GLU A 465 -6.48 -22.30 -19.20
CA GLU A 465 -7.46 -22.55 -18.12
C GLU A 465 -8.30 -21.29 -17.82
N GLN A 466 -7.66 -20.14 -17.71
CA GLN A 466 -8.31 -18.86 -17.45
C GLN A 466 -9.19 -18.43 -18.63
N GLU A 467 -8.73 -18.65 -19.87
CA GLU A 467 -9.52 -18.37 -21.07
C GLU A 467 -10.77 -19.27 -21.15
N GLU A 468 -10.66 -20.54 -20.76
CA GLU A 468 -11.80 -21.46 -20.76
C GLU A 468 -12.85 -21.06 -19.72
N ILE A 469 -12.42 -20.58 -18.54
CA ILE A 469 -13.33 -20.02 -17.52
C ILE A 469 -14.09 -18.82 -18.10
N LEU A 470 -13.40 -17.90 -18.79
CA LEU A 470 -14.04 -16.74 -19.41
C LEU A 470 -15.01 -17.13 -20.53
N LYS A 471 -14.68 -18.13 -21.36
CA LYS A 471 -15.55 -18.63 -22.44
C LYS A 471 -16.85 -19.24 -21.92
N ARG A 472 -16.84 -19.85 -20.74
CA ARG A 472 -18.01 -20.46 -20.09
C ARG A 472 -18.85 -19.48 -19.28
N SER A 473 -18.35 -18.26 -19.06
CA SER A 473 -19.08 -17.22 -18.34
C SER A 473 -20.23 -16.66 -19.18
N GLU A 474 -21.30 -16.24 -18.52
CA GLU A 474 -22.38 -15.46 -19.15
C GLU A 474 -21.99 -13.99 -19.39
N ALA A 475 -20.86 -13.56 -18.80
CA ALA A 475 -20.36 -12.20 -18.93
C ALA A 475 -19.88 -11.88 -20.34
N LYS A 476 -20.08 -10.63 -20.76
CA LYS A 476 -19.52 -10.09 -22.00
C LYS A 476 -18.04 -9.78 -21.80
N VAL A 477 -17.19 -10.61 -22.39
CA VAL A 477 -15.74 -10.41 -22.37
C VAL A 477 -15.34 -9.39 -23.44
N ILE A 478 -14.67 -8.31 -23.03
CA ILE A 478 -14.28 -7.18 -23.87
C ILE A 478 -12.77 -7.00 -23.79
N GLN A 479 -12.09 -7.06 -24.93
CA GLN A 479 -10.68 -6.66 -24.99
C GLN A 479 -10.57 -5.13 -24.91
N TRP A 480 -9.75 -4.63 -23.99
CA TRP A 480 -9.58 -3.19 -23.78
C TRP A 480 -9.02 -2.49 -25.02
N LYS A 481 -9.80 -1.54 -25.56
CA LYS A 481 -9.42 -0.67 -26.70
C LYS A 481 -9.83 0.79 -26.47
N GLY A 482 -10.09 1.18 -25.23
CA GLY A 482 -10.65 2.47 -24.84
C GLY A 482 -12.16 2.42 -24.59
N LEU A 483 -12.72 3.55 -24.14
CA LEU A 483 -14.11 3.66 -23.69
C LEU A 483 -15.15 3.39 -24.78
N SER A 484 -14.81 3.61 -26.05
CA SER A 484 -15.72 3.35 -27.18
C SER A 484 -16.08 1.88 -27.38
N ALA A 485 -15.32 0.95 -26.76
CA ALA A 485 -15.62 -0.47 -26.76
C ALA A 485 -16.70 -0.86 -25.72
N LEU A 486 -17.11 0.07 -24.85
CA LEU A 486 -18.03 -0.18 -23.76
C LEU A 486 -19.44 0.36 -24.05
N PRO A 487 -20.51 -0.31 -23.59
CA PRO A 487 -21.86 0.19 -23.73
C PRO A 487 -22.13 1.35 -22.77
N ASN A 488 -22.78 2.41 -23.25
CA ASN A 488 -23.10 3.61 -22.45
C ASN A 488 -23.92 3.33 -21.17
N ALA A 489 -24.67 2.23 -21.12
CA ALA A 489 -25.58 1.88 -20.02
C ALA A 489 -24.88 1.59 -18.68
N ILE A 490 -23.55 1.43 -18.67
CA ILE A 490 -22.77 1.13 -17.44
C ILE A 490 -22.31 2.38 -16.70
N ASN A 491 -22.51 3.56 -17.28
CA ASN A 491 -22.06 4.82 -16.71
C ASN A 491 -23.04 5.33 -15.66
N ILE A 492 -22.53 5.90 -14.58
CA ILE A 492 -23.32 6.77 -13.71
C ILE A 492 -23.41 8.13 -14.39
N ALA A 493 -24.62 8.59 -14.67
CA ALA A 493 -24.81 9.91 -15.26
C ALA A 493 -24.67 10.98 -14.18
N VAL A 494 -23.82 11.96 -14.45
CA VAL A 494 -23.63 13.16 -13.63
C VAL A 494 -23.87 14.37 -14.51
N GLU A 495 -24.92 15.11 -14.21
CA GLU A 495 -25.25 16.36 -14.89
C GLU A 495 -24.83 17.55 -14.02
N GLY A 496 -24.40 18.64 -14.65
CA GLY A 496 -23.97 19.87 -13.98
C GLY A 496 -22.46 20.07 -13.88
N SER A 497 -21.66 19.00 -13.84
CA SER A 497 -20.20 19.07 -13.93
C SER A 497 -19.57 17.76 -14.43
N ASP A 498 -18.60 17.88 -15.33
CA ASP A 498 -17.75 16.78 -15.83
C ASP A 498 -16.58 16.43 -14.89
N ARG A 499 -16.38 17.21 -13.82
CA ARG A 499 -15.31 17.03 -12.81
C ARG A 499 -15.83 16.50 -11.48
N VAL A 500 -17.06 16.00 -11.42
CA VAL A 500 -17.55 15.25 -10.26
C VAL A 500 -17.35 13.76 -10.51
N ARG A 501 -16.78 13.08 -9.51
CA ARG A 501 -16.57 11.63 -9.52
C ARG A 501 -17.49 10.96 -8.51
N VAL A 502 -18.05 9.81 -8.88
CA VAL A 502 -18.97 9.04 -8.05
C VAL A 502 -18.36 7.67 -7.75
N SER A 503 -18.17 7.37 -6.46
CA SER A 503 -17.82 6.02 -5.99
C SER A 503 -19.04 5.43 -5.29
N VAL A 504 -19.64 4.42 -5.90
CA VAL A 504 -20.81 3.72 -5.35
C VAL A 504 -20.35 2.46 -4.65
N ARG A 505 -20.81 2.28 -3.42
CA ARG A 505 -20.37 1.22 -2.52
C ARG A 505 -21.57 0.57 -1.84
N TYR A 506 -21.41 -0.69 -1.46
CA TYR A 506 -22.40 -1.44 -0.70
C TYR A 506 -21.72 -2.37 0.31
N ASN A 507 -22.44 -2.78 1.33
CA ASN A 507 -21.98 -3.78 2.29
C ASN A 507 -22.54 -5.16 1.89
N PRO A 508 -21.71 -6.11 1.45
CA PRO A 508 -22.18 -7.44 1.04
C PRO A 508 -22.68 -8.28 2.23
N ASP A 509 -22.28 -7.94 3.45
CA ASP A 509 -22.62 -8.66 4.68
C ASP A 509 -23.87 -8.09 5.38
N ASP A 510 -24.43 -6.98 4.87
CA ASP A 510 -25.64 -6.35 5.40
C ASP A 510 -26.64 -6.06 4.28
N SER A 511 -27.58 -6.99 4.06
CA SER A 511 -28.62 -6.87 3.03
C SER A 511 -29.61 -5.72 3.26
N ASN A 512 -29.64 -5.16 4.48
CA ASN A 512 -30.47 -4.01 4.84
C ASN A 512 -29.66 -2.70 4.87
N GLY A 513 -28.34 -2.76 4.68
CA GLY A 513 -27.46 -1.61 4.65
C GLY A 513 -27.78 -0.69 3.46
N PRO A 514 -27.56 0.63 3.60
CA PRO A 514 -27.71 1.55 2.47
C PRO A 514 -26.71 1.22 1.36
N ILE A 515 -27.07 1.60 0.13
CA ILE A 515 -26.05 1.90 -0.89
C ILE A 515 -25.46 3.26 -0.55
N VAL A 516 -24.13 3.38 -0.61
CA VAL A 516 -23.42 4.62 -0.31
C VAL A 516 -22.79 5.18 -1.58
N CYS A 517 -23.15 6.42 -1.92
CA CYS A 517 -22.54 7.17 -3.02
C CYS A 517 -21.63 8.26 -2.46
N HIS A 518 -20.31 8.11 -2.64
CA HIS A 518 -19.38 9.20 -2.40
C HIS A 518 -19.33 10.10 -3.63
N LEU A 519 -19.62 11.39 -3.45
CA LEU A 519 -19.52 12.41 -4.50
C LEU A 519 -18.28 13.26 -4.25
N LEU A 520 -17.32 13.19 -5.16
CA LEU A 520 -16.04 13.92 -5.10
C LEU A 520 -16.06 15.05 -6.12
N ASN A 521 -16.01 16.29 -5.66
CA ASN A 521 -15.89 17.43 -6.55
C ASN A 521 -14.41 17.73 -6.81
N GLN A 522 -13.98 17.57 -8.07
CA GLN A 522 -12.60 17.80 -8.49
C GLN A 522 -12.38 19.18 -9.15
N ASN A 523 -13.33 20.11 -9.02
CA ASN A 523 -13.21 21.51 -9.48
C ASN A 523 -12.29 22.34 -8.54
N TYR A 524 -11.08 21.84 -8.28
CA TYR A 524 -10.08 22.55 -7.50
C TYR A 524 -9.51 23.74 -8.30
N GLU A 525 -9.47 24.92 -7.68
CA GLU A 525 -8.88 26.15 -8.22
C GLU A 525 -7.60 26.49 -7.44
N LYS A 526 -6.45 26.41 -8.11
CA LYS A 526 -5.13 26.62 -7.48
C LYS A 526 -5.02 27.98 -6.80
N GLU A 527 -5.58 29.02 -7.39
CA GLU A 527 -5.45 30.41 -6.99
C GLU A 527 -6.20 30.67 -5.68
N LYS A 528 -7.34 30.00 -5.49
CA LYS A 528 -8.12 30.03 -4.24
C LYS A 528 -7.69 28.96 -3.24
N ASP A 529 -6.95 27.94 -3.69
CA ASP A 529 -6.63 26.73 -2.91
C ASP A 529 -7.90 26.09 -2.31
N ASP A 530 -8.95 26.00 -3.13
CA ASP A 530 -10.22 25.43 -2.72
C ASP A 530 -10.98 24.82 -3.89
N VAL A 531 -12.02 24.04 -3.58
CA VAL A 531 -12.89 23.42 -4.58
C VAL A 531 -14.10 24.30 -4.83
N TYR A 532 -14.33 24.68 -6.09
CA TYR A 532 -15.50 25.46 -6.48
C TYR A 532 -16.78 24.60 -6.35
N PRO A 533 -17.77 25.02 -5.53
CA PRO A 533 -19.00 24.24 -5.37
C PRO A 533 -19.83 24.18 -6.65
N VAL A 534 -20.46 23.04 -6.89
CA VAL A 534 -21.31 22.83 -8.07
C VAL A 534 -22.65 22.20 -7.69
N ASP A 535 -23.68 22.53 -8.46
CA ASP A 535 -24.95 21.80 -8.43
C ASP A 535 -24.85 20.60 -9.36
N VAL A 536 -25.23 19.42 -8.88
CA VAL A 536 -25.22 18.20 -9.71
C VAL A 536 -26.47 17.37 -9.53
N ARG A 537 -26.86 16.70 -10.61
CA ARG A 537 -27.82 15.60 -10.59
C ARG A 537 -27.06 14.30 -10.86
N VAL A 538 -27.23 13.33 -9.97
CA VAL A 538 -26.63 11.99 -10.11
C VAL A 538 -27.74 11.01 -10.42
N ALA A 539 -27.56 10.20 -11.46
CA ALA A 539 -28.49 9.14 -11.82
C ALA A 539 -27.78 7.78 -11.90
N LEU A 540 -28.27 6.84 -11.09
CA LEU A 540 -27.84 5.45 -11.06
C LEU A 540 -28.80 4.59 -11.90
N ASN A 541 -28.25 3.64 -12.66
CA ASN A 541 -29.04 2.63 -13.32
C ASN A 541 -29.67 1.68 -12.29
N LYS A 542 -30.96 1.35 -12.44
CA LYS A 542 -31.68 0.44 -11.52
C LYS A 542 -31.05 -0.95 -11.46
N ASP A 543 -30.58 -1.49 -12.58
CA ASP A 543 -29.94 -2.81 -12.57
C ASP A 543 -28.63 -2.83 -11.78
N LEU A 544 -27.91 -1.70 -11.70
CA LEU A 544 -26.75 -1.58 -10.80
C LEU A 544 -27.21 -1.58 -9.33
N VAL A 545 -28.27 -0.82 -9.02
CA VAL A 545 -28.85 -0.77 -7.67
C VAL A 545 -29.38 -2.14 -7.25
N ALA A 546 -29.99 -2.89 -8.17
CA ALA A 546 -30.55 -4.22 -7.95
C ALA A 546 -29.52 -5.25 -7.47
N LYS A 547 -28.21 -5.03 -7.72
CA LYS A 547 -27.13 -5.89 -7.20
C LYS A 547 -26.97 -5.80 -5.68
N ALA A 548 -27.37 -4.70 -5.06
CA ALA A 548 -27.26 -4.48 -3.62
C ALA A 548 -28.64 -4.44 -2.94
N ILE A 549 -29.65 -3.87 -3.60
CA ILE A 549 -31.00 -3.71 -3.07
C ILE A 549 -31.99 -4.29 -4.07
N GLU A 550 -32.61 -5.41 -3.69
CA GLU A 550 -33.59 -6.13 -4.53
C GLU A 550 -34.71 -5.19 -5.00
N ASN A 551 -35.17 -5.38 -6.25
CA ASN A 551 -36.16 -4.54 -6.93
C ASN A 551 -35.80 -3.04 -7.03
N SER A 552 -34.56 -2.67 -6.69
CA SER A 552 -34.10 -1.28 -6.64
C SER A 552 -34.99 -0.39 -5.77
N ASP A 553 -35.48 -0.94 -4.66
CA ASP A 553 -36.50 -0.29 -3.84
C ASP A 553 -35.93 0.80 -2.92
N ILE A 554 -35.42 1.87 -3.53
CA ILE A 554 -34.88 3.04 -2.85
C ILE A 554 -36.00 4.06 -2.65
N HIS A 555 -36.22 4.51 -1.43
CA HIS A 555 -37.24 5.53 -1.12
C HIS A 555 -36.66 6.77 -0.45
N THR A 556 -35.52 6.63 0.22
CA THR A 556 -34.89 7.74 0.92
C THR A 556 -33.45 7.92 0.47
N ALA A 557 -33.05 9.17 0.33
CA ALA A 557 -31.66 9.59 0.19
C ALA A 557 -31.35 10.59 1.30
N VAL A 558 -30.22 10.42 1.97
CA VAL A 558 -29.72 11.40 2.95
C VAL A 558 -28.30 11.77 2.57
N ILE A 559 -28.04 13.06 2.47
CA ILE A 559 -26.70 13.58 2.21
C ILE A 559 -26.03 14.01 3.51
N HIS A 560 -24.77 13.61 3.64
CA HIS A 560 -23.86 13.97 4.70
C HIS A 560 -22.71 14.78 4.09
N LEU A 561 -22.51 16.00 4.60
CA LEU A 561 -21.47 16.93 4.17
C LEU A 561 -20.59 17.27 5.37
N PRO A 562 -19.25 17.39 5.20
CA PRO A 562 -18.39 17.82 6.29
C PRO A 562 -18.85 19.15 6.90
N LYS A 563 -18.93 19.21 8.24
CA LYS A 563 -19.38 20.39 9.02
C LYS A 563 -20.84 20.82 8.79
N ARG A 564 -21.70 19.97 8.22
CA ARG A 564 -23.13 20.28 8.05
C ARG A 564 -23.98 19.14 8.61
N GLU A 565 -25.17 19.48 9.08
CA GLU A 565 -26.16 18.48 9.49
C GLU A 565 -26.65 17.68 8.27
N PRO A 566 -27.02 16.39 8.45
CA PRO A 566 -27.57 15.58 7.36
C PRO A 566 -28.88 16.15 6.82
N VAL A 567 -29.06 16.05 5.50
CA VAL A 567 -30.26 16.56 4.81
C VAL A 567 -30.90 15.44 3.98
N ARG A 568 -32.23 15.34 4.01
CA ARG A 568 -32.97 14.42 3.12
C ARG A 568 -33.03 14.99 1.71
N LEU A 569 -32.71 14.17 0.72
CA LEU A 569 -32.83 14.48 -0.69
C LEU A 569 -34.06 13.77 -1.30
N PRO A 570 -34.83 14.43 -2.16
CA PRO A 570 -35.83 13.76 -2.97
C PRO A 570 -35.18 12.73 -3.90
N VAL A 571 -35.78 11.55 -3.98
CA VAL A 571 -35.38 10.50 -4.93
C VAL A 571 -36.38 10.47 -6.08
N VAL A 572 -35.88 10.58 -7.31
CA VAL A 572 -36.68 10.55 -8.53
C VAL A 572 -36.39 9.26 -9.29
N LYS A 573 -37.42 8.42 -9.47
CA LYS A 573 -37.37 7.20 -10.26
C LYS A 573 -37.93 7.47 -11.67
N THR A 574 -37.10 7.41 -12.70
CA THR A 574 -37.50 7.68 -14.10
C THR A 574 -36.98 6.57 -15.01
N GLY A 575 -37.89 5.87 -15.70
CA GLY A 575 -37.51 4.72 -16.55
C GLY A 575 -36.65 3.73 -15.77
N ASP A 576 -35.44 3.46 -16.28
CA ASP A 576 -34.47 2.54 -15.68
C ASP A 576 -33.45 3.23 -14.75
N SER A 577 -33.76 4.43 -14.27
CA SER A 577 -32.85 5.21 -13.43
C SER A 577 -33.46 5.62 -12.08
N ILE A 578 -32.58 5.74 -11.09
CA ILE A 578 -32.84 6.34 -9.78
C ILE A 578 -31.91 7.54 -9.66
N SER A 579 -32.45 8.73 -9.40
CA SER A 579 -31.68 9.97 -9.38
C SER A 579 -31.98 10.84 -8.18
N PHE A 580 -31.00 11.67 -7.80
CA PHE A 580 -31.11 12.67 -6.75
C PHE A 580 -30.28 13.89 -7.15
N GLU A 581 -30.65 15.05 -6.61
CA GLU A 581 -29.96 16.32 -6.86
C GLU A 581 -29.25 16.80 -5.60
N VAL A 582 -28.01 17.27 -5.79
CA VAL A 582 -27.19 17.86 -4.73
C VAL A 582 -26.90 19.29 -5.11
N LYS A 583 -27.27 20.21 -4.21
CA LYS A 583 -27.01 21.64 -4.35
C LYS A 583 -25.75 22.01 -3.57
N ASP A 584 -24.96 22.91 -4.12
CA ASP A 584 -23.74 23.42 -3.47
C ASP A 584 -22.79 22.28 -3.02
N LEU A 585 -22.52 21.31 -3.91
CA LEU A 585 -21.56 20.25 -3.64
C LEU A 585 -20.14 20.84 -3.59
N GLY A 586 -19.64 21.07 -2.37
CA GLY A 586 -18.24 21.39 -2.11
C GLY A 586 -17.32 20.19 -2.30
N LEU A 587 -16.26 20.08 -1.49
CA LEU A 587 -15.21 19.06 -1.60
C LEU A 587 -15.72 17.61 -1.75
N TRP A 588 -16.59 17.17 -0.84
CA TRP A 588 -16.99 15.77 -0.72
C TRP A 588 -18.35 15.64 -0.02
N ALA A 589 -19.18 14.71 -0.51
CA ALA A 589 -20.39 14.27 0.16
C ALA A 589 -20.46 12.74 0.24
N ILE A 590 -21.16 12.23 1.27
CA ILE A 590 -21.64 10.85 1.34
C ILE A 590 -23.15 10.89 1.21
N VAL A 591 -23.71 10.25 0.19
CA VAL A 591 -25.16 10.09 0.03
C VAL A 591 -25.52 8.64 0.34
N GLU A 592 -26.31 8.43 1.39
CA GLU A 592 -26.86 7.11 1.70
C GLU A 592 -28.22 6.94 1.02
N LEU A 593 -28.41 5.82 0.32
CA LEU A 593 -29.64 5.44 -0.36
C LEU A 593 -30.23 4.21 0.35
N ARG A 594 -31.44 4.33 0.89
CA ARG A 594 -32.07 3.28 1.72
C ARG A 594 -33.43 2.85 1.18
N ARG A 595 -33.79 1.61 1.54
CA ARG A 595 -35.17 1.13 1.53
C ARG A 595 -35.99 1.92 2.55
N GLU A 596 -37.31 1.90 2.41
CA GLU A 596 -38.19 2.38 3.49
C GLU A 596 -38.14 1.33 4.61
N SER A 597 -37.99 1.79 5.85
CA SER A 597 -37.90 0.95 7.05
C SER A 597 -39.27 0.48 7.52
#